data_AF-A0A4U7EZD4-F1
#
_entry.id   AF-A0A4U7EZD4-F1
#
_cell.length_a   1.000
_cell.length_b   1.000
_cell.length_c   1.000
_cell.angle_alpha   90.00
_cell.angle_beta   90.00
_cell.angle_gamma   90.00
#
_symmetry.space_group_name_H-M   'P 1'
#
loop_
_entity.id
_entity.type
_entity.pdbx_description
1 polymer ?
#
loop_
_entity_poly.entity_id
_entity_poly.type
_entity_poly.pdbx_seq_one_letter_code
_entity_poly.pdbx_strand_id
1 'polypeptide(L)'
;PAAEPDGFGTGAVAADLDGDGVLELVVVHGEVAAQPITVYRHSDAADADWLRIRPSTRYGAPARGAVVSLDTTDGTQCRAIDAGGGCLCQTEPVAHFGLGDAGL
;
A
#
# COMPACT_ATOMS: atom_id res chain seq x y z
N PRO A 1 18.39 -4.67 -1.13
CA PRO A 1 17.93 -3.43 -1.79
C PRO A 1 17.20 -3.78 -3.09
N ALA A 2 16.04 -3.18 -3.36
CA ALA A 2 15.28 -3.38 -4.59
C ALA A 2 15.85 -2.53 -5.74
N ALA A 3 17.05 -2.87 -6.21
CA ALA A 3 17.70 -2.16 -7.31
C ALA A 3 17.47 -2.92 -8.63
N GLU A 4 16.86 -2.25 -9.61
CA GLU A 4 16.57 -2.80 -10.94
C GLU A 4 17.24 -1.92 -12.02
N PRO A 5 18.58 -1.97 -12.16
CA PRO A 5 19.35 -1.03 -13.00
C PRO A 5 19.04 -1.11 -14.50
N ASP A 6 18.48 -2.23 -14.95
CA ASP A 6 18.15 -2.50 -16.35
C ASP A 6 16.63 -2.38 -16.64
N GLY A 7 15.83 -1.94 -15.66
CA GLY A 7 14.39 -1.76 -15.80
C GLY A 7 14.02 -0.45 -16.50
N PHE A 8 13.16 -0.52 -17.51
CA PHE A 8 12.50 0.66 -18.11
C PHE A 8 11.30 1.03 -17.25
N GLY A 9 11.59 1.58 -16.08
CA GLY A 9 10.64 1.83 -15.01
C GLY A 9 9.42 2.61 -15.50
N THR A 10 8.22 2.21 -15.05
CA THR A 10 6.96 2.85 -15.45
C THR A 10 6.15 3.25 -14.23
N GLY A 11 6.04 2.37 -13.23
CA GLY A 11 5.36 2.67 -11.98
C GLY A 11 5.64 1.65 -10.89
N ALA A 12 5.32 2.02 -9.64
CA ALA A 12 5.45 1.11 -8.51
C ALA A 12 4.33 1.35 -7.50
N VAL A 13 3.78 0.28 -6.92
CA VAL A 13 2.71 0.34 -5.93
C VAL A 13 3.02 -0.59 -4.77
N ALA A 14 2.73 -0.13 -3.55
CA ALA A 14 2.67 -0.99 -2.37
C ALA A 14 1.23 -1.50 -2.22
N ALA A 15 1.02 -2.82 -2.20
CA ALA A 15 -0.30 -3.42 -2.09
C ALA A 15 -0.21 -4.77 -1.38
N ASP A 16 -1.22 -5.08 -0.57
CA ASP A 16 -1.41 -6.39 0.05
C ASP A 16 -2.06 -7.34 -0.97
N LEU A 17 -1.24 -8.17 -1.65
CA LEU A 17 -1.69 -8.97 -2.79
C LEU A 17 -2.37 -10.27 -2.39
N ASP A 18 -2.03 -10.83 -1.22
CA ASP A 18 -2.55 -12.11 -0.73
C ASP A 18 -3.44 -11.99 0.51
N GLY A 19 -3.58 -10.79 1.08
CA GLY A 19 -4.50 -10.49 2.16
C GLY A 19 -3.94 -10.80 3.55
N ASP A 20 -2.62 -10.97 3.69
CA ASP A 20 -1.95 -11.22 4.98
C ASP A 20 -1.66 -9.93 5.77
N GLY A 21 -1.89 -8.77 5.14
CA GLY A 21 -1.70 -7.46 5.75
C GLY A 21 -0.29 -6.88 5.56
N VAL A 22 0.66 -7.65 5.03
CA VAL A 22 1.96 -7.19 4.55
C VAL A 22 1.78 -6.56 3.18
N LEU A 23 2.45 -5.43 2.93
CA LEU A 23 2.42 -4.81 1.60
C LEU A 23 3.57 -5.34 0.74
N GLU A 24 3.24 -5.91 -0.41
CA GLU A 24 4.19 -6.14 -1.49
C GLU A 24 4.51 -4.86 -2.23
N LEU A 25 5.76 -4.71 -2.63
CA LEU A 25 6.13 -3.71 -3.63
C LEU A 25 6.08 -4.35 -5.02
N VAL A 26 5.11 -3.91 -5.82
CA VAL A 26 4.99 -4.27 -7.24
C VAL A 26 5.63 -3.18 -8.07
N VAL A 27 6.60 -3.54 -8.91
CA VAL A 27 7.27 -2.64 -9.86
C VAL A 27 6.89 -3.05 -11.27
N VAL A 28 6.30 -2.12 -12.00
CA VAL A 28 5.91 -2.28 -13.40
C VAL A 28 6.95 -1.60 -14.28
N HIS A 29 7.46 -2.38 -15.23
CA HIS A 29 8.33 -1.95 -16.30
C HIS A 29 7.57 -1.99 -17.62
N GLY A 30 7.98 -1.21 -18.61
CA GLY A 30 7.30 -1.25 -19.91
C GLY A 30 7.28 0.04 -20.70
N GLU A 31 7.84 1.14 -20.18
CA GLU A 31 7.78 2.44 -20.84
C GLU A 31 8.44 2.40 -22.23
N VAL A 32 9.54 1.65 -22.35
CA VAL A 32 10.35 1.57 -23.58
C VAL A 32 10.14 0.26 -24.34
N ALA A 33 10.10 -0.86 -23.63
CA ALA A 33 9.93 -2.19 -24.22
C ALA A 33 9.25 -3.12 -23.22
N ALA A 34 8.63 -4.19 -23.72
CA ALA A 34 8.01 -5.21 -22.87
C ALA A 34 9.04 -5.81 -21.91
N GLN A 35 8.75 -5.76 -20.61
CA GLN A 35 9.56 -6.32 -19.54
C GLN A 35 8.64 -6.99 -18.49
N PRO A 36 9.15 -7.98 -17.75
CA PRO A 36 8.37 -8.63 -16.69
C PRO A 36 8.01 -7.63 -15.58
N ILE A 37 6.99 -7.96 -14.79
CA ILE A 37 6.69 -7.25 -13.54
C ILE A 37 7.55 -7.85 -12.42
N THR A 38 8.09 -7.00 -11.55
CA THR A 38 8.80 -7.44 -10.34
C THR A 38 7.90 -7.30 -9.12
N VAL A 39 7.90 -8.31 -8.24
CA VAL A 39 7.18 -8.28 -6.96
C VAL A 39 8.17 -8.57 -5.84
N TYR A 40 8.34 -7.60 -4.94
CA TYR A 40 9.13 -7.76 -3.73
C TYR A 40 8.20 -8.02 -2.55
N ARG A 41 8.47 -9.12 -1.85
CA ARG A 41 7.74 -9.58 -0.66
C ARG A 41 8.62 -9.50 0.57
N HIS A 42 8.00 -9.27 1.72
CA HIS A 42 8.65 -9.42 3.02
C HIS A 42 7.96 -10.53 3.82
N SER A 43 8.38 -11.78 3.58
CA SER A 43 7.76 -12.98 4.18
C SER A 43 7.76 -13.01 5.71
N ASP A 44 8.74 -12.37 6.34
CA ASP A 44 8.91 -12.40 7.80
C ASP A 44 8.07 -11.32 8.52
N ALA A 45 7.31 -10.51 7.78
CA ALA A 45 6.48 -9.43 8.35
C ALA A 45 5.03 -9.85 8.67
N ALA A 46 4.65 -11.10 8.35
CA ALA A 46 3.31 -11.63 8.57
C ALA A 46 2.95 -11.78 10.06
N ASP A 47 3.95 -11.90 10.94
CA ASP A 47 3.74 -12.00 12.39
C ASP A 47 3.45 -10.64 13.07
N ALA A 48 3.50 -9.53 12.31
CA ALA A 48 3.16 -8.22 12.82
C ALA A 48 1.65 -7.94 12.72
N ASP A 49 1.14 -7.06 13.59
CA ASP A 49 -0.26 -6.67 13.60
C ASP A 49 -0.53 -5.47 12.67
N TRP A 50 -1.45 -5.68 11.73
CA TRP A 50 -1.85 -4.69 10.71
C TRP A 50 -3.34 -4.36 10.81
N LEU A 51 -3.68 -3.07 10.70
CA LEU A 51 -5.06 -2.62 10.56
C LEU A 51 -5.29 -2.03 9.17
N ARG A 52 -6.27 -2.59 8.45
CA ARG A 52 -6.67 -2.17 7.10
C ARG A 52 -8.11 -1.68 7.11
N ILE A 53 -8.30 -0.41 6.82
CA ILE A 53 -9.63 0.21 6.74
C ILE A 53 -9.86 0.66 5.30
N ARG A 54 -10.98 0.23 4.70
CA ARG A 54 -11.39 0.64 3.35
C ARG A 54 -12.64 1.52 3.39
N PRO A 55 -12.51 2.84 3.60
CA PRO A 55 -13.65 3.75 3.63
C PRO A 55 -14.39 3.75 2.28
N SER A 56 -15.71 3.55 2.35
CA SER A 56 -16.58 3.56 1.18
C SER A 56 -17.71 4.57 1.33
N THR A 57 -18.10 5.18 0.23
CA THR A 57 -19.33 5.97 0.13
C THR A 57 -20.55 5.06 0.34
N ARG A 58 -21.73 5.67 0.54
CA ARG A 58 -23.01 4.93 0.67
C ARG A 58 -23.35 4.01 -0.52
N TYR A 59 -22.69 4.19 -1.66
CA TYR A 59 -22.89 3.38 -2.88
C TYR A 59 -21.74 2.39 -3.13
N GLY A 60 -20.82 2.23 -2.17
CA GLY A 60 -19.73 1.27 -2.25
C GLY A 60 -18.48 1.74 -3.01
N ALA A 61 -18.48 2.94 -3.60
CA ALA A 61 -17.27 3.52 -4.20
C ALA A 61 -16.26 3.94 -3.11
N PRO A 62 -14.94 3.91 -3.37
CA PRO A 62 -13.93 4.46 -2.46
C PRO A 62 -14.26 5.88 -2.01
N ALA A 63 -14.24 6.13 -0.70
CA ALA A 63 -14.50 7.45 -0.14
C ALA A 63 -13.25 8.36 -0.25
N ARG A 64 -12.89 8.74 -1.48
CA ARG A 64 -11.77 9.64 -1.74
C ARG A 64 -11.95 10.98 -1.03
N GLY A 65 -10.88 11.49 -0.45
CA GLY A 65 -10.86 12.67 0.41
C GLY A 65 -11.17 12.38 1.89
N ALA A 66 -11.58 11.15 2.24
CA ALA A 66 -11.69 10.76 3.65
C ALA A 66 -10.32 10.69 4.31
N VAL A 67 -10.28 11.03 5.61
CA VAL A 67 -9.11 10.82 6.46
C VAL A 67 -9.49 9.84 7.55
N VAL A 68 -8.72 8.78 7.69
CA VAL A 68 -8.82 7.80 8.77
C VAL A 68 -7.74 8.15 9.78
N SER A 69 -8.16 8.45 11.00
CA SER A 69 -7.27 8.66 12.15
C SER A 69 -7.35 7.45 13.07
N LEU A 70 -6.20 6.93 13.47
CA LEU A 70 -6.04 5.86 14.44
C LEU A 70 -5.28 6.43 15.64
N ASP A 71 -5.95 6.48 16.78
CA ASP A 71 -5.34 6.80 18.07
C ASP A 71 -4.88 5.52 18.73
N THR A 72 -3.65 5.52 19.24
CA THR A 72 -3.02 4.41 19.96
C THR A 72 -2.29 4.94 21.18
N THR A 73 -1.78 4.05 22.03
CA THR A 73 -0.87 4.42 23.12
C THR A 73 0.39 5.15 22.65
N ASP A 74 0.79 4.94 21.40
CA ASP A 74 2.00 5.53 20.80
C ASP A 74 1.71 6.86 20.07
N GLY A 75 0.44 7.28 20.06
CA GLY A 75 -0.04 8.51 19.45
C GLY A 75 -0.98 8.27 18.27
N THR A 76 -1.23 9.34 17.51
CA THR A 76 -2.18 9.36 16.41
C THR A 76 -1.49 9.15 15.06
N GLN A 77 -1.96 8.18 14.29
CA GLN A 77 -1.62 7.99 12.89
C GLN A 77 -2.79 8.44 12.00
N CYS A 78 -2.52 9.18 10.93
CA CYS A 78 -3.54 9.59 9.96
C CYS A 78 -3.21 9.04 8.56
N ARG A 79 -4.23 8.61 7.83
CA ARG A 79 -4.15 8.21 6.42
C ARG A 79 -5.28 8.85 5.63
N ALA A 80 -4.96 9.55 4.55
CA ALA A 80 -5.94 10.03 3.60
C ALA A 80 -6.24 8.94 2.57
N ILE A 81 -7.51 8.81 2.17
CA ILE A 81 -7.91 7.98 1.04
C ILE A 81 -7.88 8.88 -0.19
N ASP A 82 -6.90 8.70 -1.06
CA ASP A 82 -6.79 9.45 -2.30
C ASP A 82 -6.91 8.54 -3.54
N ALA A 83 -6.64 9.10 -4.71
CA ALA A 83 -6.57 8.36 -5.97
C ALA A 83 -5.14 8.26 -6.50
N GLY A 84 -4.16 8.65 -5.68
CA GLY A 84 -2.76 8.77 -6.01
C GLY A 84 -1.99 7.48 -5.77
N GLY A 85 -0.71 7.53 -6.12
CA GLY A 85 0.25 6.45 -6.01
C GLY A 85 1.63 6.96 -6.41
N GLY A 86 2.53 6.05 -6.75
CA GLY A 86 3.75 6.41 -7.48
C GLY A 86 3.48 6.92 -8.91
N CYS A 87 4.55 7.06 -9.69
CA CYS A 87 4.43 7.46 -11.09
C CYS A 87 3.54 6.47 -11.87
N LEU A 88 2.55 6.98 -12.61
CA LEU A 88 1.66 6.20 -13.49
C LEU A 88 0.91 5.03 -12.83
N CYS A 89 0.71 5.07 -11.51
CA CYS A 89 -0.03 4.04 -10.79
C CYS A 89 -1.02 4.64 -9.78
N GLN A 90 -1.91 3.79 -9.27
CA GLN A 90 -2.86 4.12 -8.22
C GLN A 90 -2.68 3.11 -7.09
N THR A 91 -2.54 3.61 -5.86
CA THR A 91 -2.55 2.79 -4.65
C THR A 91 -3.99 2.37 -4.32
N GLU A 92 -4.14 1.21 -3.70
CA GLU A 92 -5.44 0.79 -3.19
C GLU A 92 -6.04 1.86 -2.24
N PRO A 93 -7.37 2.08 -2.26
CA PRO A 93 -8.01 3.09 -1.41
C PRO A 93 -8.22 2.56 0.02
N VAL A 94 -7.13 2.17 0.67
CA VAL A 94 -7.09 1.57 2.00
C VAL A 94 -6.17 2.39 2.90
N ALA A 95 -6.67 2.73 4.08
CA ALA A 95 -5.85 3.23 5.16
C ALA A 95 -5.20 2.02 5.87
N HIS A 96 -3.89 1.87 5.66
CA HIS A 96 -3.08 0.82 6.26
C HIS A 96 -2.22 1.37 7.41
N PHE A 97 -2.30 0.69 8.55
CA PHE A 97 -1.59 1.02 9.77
C PHE A 97 -0.84 -0.20 10.27
N GLY A 98 0.43 -0.02 10.60
CA GLY A 98 1.14 -0.94 11.49
C GLY A 98 0.79 -0.61 12.94
N LEU A 99 0.46 -1.64 13.71
CA LEU A 99 0.14 -1.51 15.14
C LEU A 99 1.38 -1.72 16.01
N GLY A 100 2.32 -2.57 15.59
CA GLY A 100 3.49 -2.90 16.41
C GLY A 100 3.05 -3.42 17.79
N ASP A 101 3.70 -2.93 18.85
CA ASP A 101 3.32 -3.24 20.24
C ASP A 101 2.29 -2.24 20.82
N ALA A 102 1.75 -1.33 20.00
CA ALA A 102 0.87 -0.27 20.46
C ALA A 102 -0.51 -0.83 20.84
N GLY A 103 -1.00 -0.43 22.01
CA GLY A 103 -2.39 -0.69 22.40
C GLY A 103 -3.36 0.25 21.70
N LEU A 104 -4.57 -0.25 21.43
CA LEU A 104 -5.74 0.57 21.04
C LEU A 104 -6.37 1.26 22.26
#